data_AF-X1SAN6-F1
#
_entry.id   AF-X1SAN6-F1
#
_cell.length_a   1.000
_cell.length_b   1.000
_cell.length_c   1.000
_cell.angle_alpha   90.00
_cell.angle_beta   90.00
_cell.angle_gamma   90.00
#
_symmetry.space_group_name_H-M   'P 1'
#
loop_
_entity.id
_entity.type
_entity.pdbx_description
1 polymer ?
#
loop_
_entity_poly.entity_id
_entity_poly.type
_entity_poly.pdbx_seq_one_letter_code
_entity_poly.pdbx_strand_id
1 'polypeptide(L)'
;MPIIWLEKDALFTPITEIASRYRVKVYAARGYSSFTAVYEAAQDIQRLMIPVKVLQLTDFDPSGEDMVRDLQDRLTRYGSLILLELNKIALTSDQVSRLGLPPMPAKKSDPRYEKFAQSFGDQVVELDALPPDDLERIVSTAIEELIDRDAWNTEIEKAKQEREEAQRRIEELLDQLE
;
A
#
# COMPACT_ATOMS: atom_id res chain seq x y z
N MET A 1 -0.31 -9.72 7.82
CA MET A 1 0.07 -9.59 6.40
C MET A 1 -0.39 -8.21 5.91
N PRO A 2 0.45 -7.41 5.22
CA PRO A 2 0.00 -6.17 4.61
C PRO A 2 -0.60 -6.39 3.21
N ILE A 3 -1.60 -5.59 2.86
CA ILE A 3 -2.06 -5.34 1.49
C ILE A 3 -2.03 -3.84 1.23
N ILE A 4 -1.90 -3.44 -0.03
CA ILE A 4 -1.95 -2.04 -0.44
C ILE A 4 -3.29 -1.74 -1.09
N TRP A 5 -3.90 -0.62 -0.72
CA TRP A 5 -5.08 -0.06 -1.37
C TRP A 5 -4.76 1.29 -2.00
N LEU A 6 -4.80 1.36 -3.32
CA LEU A 6 -4.41 2.53 -4.09
C LEU A 6 -5.61 3.19 -4.75
N GLU A 7 -5.80 4.49 -4.51
CA GLU A 7 -6.82 5.30 -5.18
C GLU A 7 -6.48 5.58 -6.66
N LYS A 8 -5.25 6.00 -6.93
CA LYS A 8 -4.84 6.52 -8.24
C LYS A 8 -4.33 5.41 -9.18
N ASP A 9 -5.10 5.06 -10.20
CA ASP A 9 -4.77 3.98 -11.15
C ASP A 9 -3.45 4.22 -11.91
N ALA A 10 -3.11 5.49 -12.20
CA ALA A 10 -1.84 5.85 -12.84
C ALA A 10 -0.60 5.42 -12.06
N LEU A 11 -0.72 5.25 -10.74
CA LEU A 11 0.36 4.79 -9.87
C LEU A 11 0.35 3.27 -9.66
N PHE A 12 -0.55 2.53 -10.28
CA PHE A 12 -0.69 1.09 -10.04
C PHE A 12 0.59 0.32 -10.38
N THR A 13 1.18 0.59 -11.55
CA THR A 13 2.42 -0.06 -11.99
C THR A 13 3.59 0.22 -11.06
N PRO A 14 4.00 1.48 -10.79
CA PRO A 14 5.15 1.75 -9.92
C PRO A 14 4.93 1.22 -8.49
N ILE A 15 3.72 1.34 -7.95
CA ILE A 15 3.40 0.79 -6.63
C ILE A 15 3.50 -0.74 -6.62
N THR A 16 3.02 -1.40 -7.67
CA THR A 16 3.11 -2.87 -7.79
C THR A 16 4.56 -3.33 -7.91
N GLU A 17 5.40 -2.62 -8.66
CA GLU A 17 6.84 -2.91 -8.75
C GLU A 17 7.49 -2.85 -7.36
N ILE A 18 7.23 -1.78 -6.60
CA ILE A 18 7.73 -1.62 -5.22
C ILE A 18 7.23 -2.77 -4.33
N ALA A 19 5.92 -3.01 -4.31
CA ALA A 19 5.25 -3.98 -3.43
C ALA A 19 5.64 -5.43 -3.75
N SER A 20 5.93 -5.73 -5.02
CA SER A 20 6.31 -7.08 -5.46
C SER A 20 7.58 -7.60 -4.79
N ARG A 21 8.52 -6.69 -4.45
CA ARG A 21 9.76 -7.01 -3.71
C ARG A 21 9.48 -7.63 -2.34
N TYR A 22 8.33 -7.30 -1.76
CA TYR A 22 7.88 -7.78 -0.44
C TYR A 22 6.74 -8.79 -0.53
N ARG A 23 6.37 -9.23 -1.75
CA ARG A 23 5.21 -10.10 -2.01
C ARG A 23 3.88 -9.53 -1.45
N VAL A 24 3.75 -8.21 -1.45
CA VAL A 24 2.54 -7.51 -1.00
C VAL A 24 1.60 -7.29 -2.18
N LYS A 25 0.33 -7.64 -2.02
CA LYS A 25 -0.70 -7.47 -3.06
C LYS A 25 -1.22 -6.04 -3.08
N VAL A 26 -1.41 -5.50 -4.28
CA VAL A 26 -1.95 -4.14 -4.53
C VAL A 26 -3.36 -4.26 -5.11
N TYR A 27 -4.31 -3.55 -4.52
CA TYR A 27 -5.66 -3.36 -5.03
C TYR A 27 -5.83 -1.91 -5.48
N ALA A 28 -6.38 -1.68 -6.67
CA ALA A 28 -6.67 -0.35 -7.19
C ALA A 28 -8.18 -0.05 -7.16
N ALA A 29 -8.55 1.14 -6.69
CA ALA A 29 -9.93 1.61 -6.71
C ALA A 29 -10.30 2.16 -8.09
N ARG A 30 -10.65 1.32 -9.07
CA ARG A 30 -11.17 1.80 -10.36
C ARG A 30 -12.69 1.95 -10.30
N GLY A 31 -13.25 3.15 -10.44
CA GLY A 31 -14.68 3.40 -10.74
C GLY A 31 -15.70 2.32 -10.29
N TYR A 32 -16.45 1.73 -11.23
CA TYR A 32 -17.40 0.62 -10.99
C TYR A 32 -16.72 -0.68 -10.49
N SER A 33 -15.41 -0.85 -10.73
CA SER A 33 -14.62 -1.96 -10.21
C SER A 33 -14.26 -1.80 -8.74
N SER A 34 -14.55 -0.66 -8.11
CA SER A 34 -14.32 -0.47 -6.67
C SER A 34 -15.13 -1.46 -5.84
N PHE A 35 -16.37 -1.76 -6.23
CA PHE A 35 -17.17 -2.79 -5.56
C PHE A 35 -16.54 -4.18 -5.70
N THR A 36 -16.19 -4.58 -6.92
CA THR A 36 -15.59 -5.89 -7.20
C THR A 36 -14.25 -6.04 -6.49
N ALA A 37 -13.39 -5.02 -6.52
CA ALA A 37 -12.09 -5.02 -5.86
C ALA A 37 -12.23 -5.13 -4.33
N VAL A 38 -13.18 -4.41 -3.72
CA VAL A 38 -13.41 -4.52 -2.27
C VAL A 38 -13.96 -5.90 -1.92
N TYR A 39 -14.86 -6.45 -2.74
CA TYR A 39 -15.40 -7.79 -2.53
C TYR A 39 -14.31 -8.87 -2.66
N GLU A 40 -13.49 -8.82 -3.71
CA GLU A 40 -12.36 -9.73 -3.90
C GLU A 40 -11.36 -9.63 -2.74
N ALA A 41 -11.01 -8.41 -2.32
CA ALA A 41 -10.15 -8.19 -1.16
C ALA A 41 -10.77 -8.78 0.12
N ALA A 42 -12.05 -8.55 0.38
CA ALA A 42 -12.74 -9.11 1.54
C ALA A 42 -12.72 -10.65 1.54
N GLN A 43 -12.97 -11.27 0.38
CA GLN A 43 -12.92 -12.73 0.22
C GLN A 43 -11.50 -13.28 0.42
N ASP A 44 -10.49 -12.64 -0.16
CA ASP A 44 -9.09 -13.02 0.02
C ASP A 44 -8.67 -12.92 1.50
N ILE A 45 -9.00 -11.81 2.16
CA ILE A 45 -8.73 -11.59 3.59
C ILE A 45 -9.42 -12.66 4.45
N GLN A 46 -10.69 -12.95 4.15
CA GLN A 46 -11.45 -13.95 4.90
C GLN A 46 -10.83 -15.35 4.78
N ARG A 47 -10.33 -15.73 3.60
CA ARG A 47 -9.65 -17.02 3.37
C ARG A 47 -8.34 -17.15 4.14
N LEU A 48 -7.63 -16.05 4.36
CA LEU A 48 -6.36 -16.06 5.09
C LEU A 48 -6.53 -16.35 6.58
N MET A 49 -7.70 -16.04 7.17
CA MET A 49 -8.02 -16.25 8.59
C MET A 49 -7.00 -15.64 9.58
N ILE A 50 -6.26 -14.62 9.14
CA ILE A 50 -5.26 -13.89 9.95
C ILE A 50 -5.49 -12.38 9.85
N PRO A 51 -5.08 -11.59 10.86
CA PRO A 51 -5.14 -10.13 10.78
C PRO A 51 -4.42 -9.56 9.54
N VAL A 52 -5.12 -8.65 8.85
CA VAL A 52 -4.61 -7.96 7.66
C VAL A 52 -4.48 -6.48 7.94
N LYS A 53 -3.32 -5.93 7.62
CA LYS A 53 -3.07 -4.49 7.62
C LYS A 53 -3.27 -3.96 6.21
N VAL A 54 -4.06 -2.90 6.07
CA VAL A 54 -4.33 -2.27 4.78
C VAL A 54 -3.57 -0.95 4.75
N LEU A 55 -2.59 -0.86 3.87
CA LEU A 55 -1.79 0.33 3.62
C LEU A 55 -2.46 1.12 2.49
N GLN A 56 -3.14 2.21 2.83
CA GLN A 56 -3.92 2.99 1.88
C GLN A 56 -3.12 4.19 1.36
N LEU A 57 -3.14 4.38 0.05
CA LEU A 57 -2.64 5.57 -0.63
C LEU A 57 -3.83 6.31 -1.25
N THR A 58 -4.12 7.50 -0.73
CA THR A 58 -5.15 8.41 -1.24
C THR A 58 -4.60 9.83 -1.36
N ASP A 59 -5.27 10.65 -2.16
CA ASP A 59 -4.98 12.08 -2.23
C ASP A 59 -5.17 12.75 -0.85
N PHE A 60 -4.47 13.85 -0.60
CA PHE A 60 -4.74 14.70 0.57
C PHE A 60 -5.81 15.71 0.23
N ASP A 61 -7.06 15.26 0.27
CA ASP A 61 -8.23 16.07 0.02
C ASP A 61 -9.42 15.60 0.89
N PRO A 62 -10.57 16.30 0.85
CA PRO A 62 -11.74 15.89 1.65
C PRO A 62 -12.24 14.46 1.37
N SER A 63 -12.06 13.94 0.15
CA SER A 63 -12.47 12.58 -0.23
C SER A 63 -11.47 11.54 0.25
N GLY A 64 -10.19 11.75 -0.01
CA GLY A 64 -9.09 10.84 0.34
C GLY A 64 -8.95 10.62 1.84
N GLU A 65 -9.27 11.64 2.68
CA GLU A 65 -9.35 11.48 4.14
C GLU A 65 -10.58 10.67 4.59
N ASP A 66 -11.69 10.73 3.85
CA ASP A 66 -12.92 9.97 4.14
C ASP A 66 -12.86 8.52 3.63
N MET A 67 -11.99 8.25 2.64
CA MET A 67 -11.81 6.93 2.04
C MET A 67 -11.28 5.87 3.00
N VAL A 68 -10.57 6.27 4.06
CA VAL A 68 -10.16 5.34 5.14
C VAL A 68 -11.40 4.74 5.80
N ARG A 69 -12.35 5.60 6.22
CA ARG A 69 -13.61 5.18 6.83
C ARG A 69 -14.46 4.38 5.84
N ASP A 70 -14.65 4.90 4.63
CA ASP A 70 -15.49 4.25 3.61
C ASP A 70 -14.99 2.84 3.25
N LEU A 71 -13.68 2.65 3.09
CA LEU A 71 -13.12 1.33 2.82
C LEU A 71 -13.30 0.38 4.01
N GLN A 72 -13.08 0.86 5.24
CA GLN A 72 -13.29 0.07 6.45
C GLN A 72 -14.75 -0.40 6.55
N ASP A 73 -15.71 0.50 6.33
CA ASP A 73 -17.15 0.20 6.36
C ASP A 73 -17.50 -0.87 5.30
N ARG A 74 -16.97 -0.75 4.09
CA ARG A 74 -17.26 -1.70 3.00
C ARG A 74 -16.63 -3.08 3.23
N LEU A 75 -15.36 -3.15 3.62
CA LEU A 75 -14.69 -4.42 3.92
C LEU A 75 -15.38 -5.16 5.08
N THR A 76 -15.82 -4.42 6.10
CA THR A 76 -16.59 -4.98 7.22
C THR A 76 -17.93 -5.54 6.75
N ARG A 77 -18.66 -4.80 5.91
CA ARG A 77 -19.95 -5.24 5.33
C ARG A 77 -19.83 -6.52 4.50
N TYR A 78 -18.73 -6.71 3.77
CA TYR A 78 -18.52 -7.89 2.92
C TYR A 78 -17.89 -9.08 3.66
N GLY A 79 -17.88 -9.07 4.99
CA GLY A 79 -17.59 -10.26 5.79
C GLY A 79 -16.15 -10.40 6.29
N SER A 80 -15.34 -9.34 6.21
CA SER A 80 -14.09 -9.31 6.97
C SER A 80 -14.37 -9.11 8.46
N LEU A 81 -14.73 -10.20 9.16
CA LEU A 81 -14.89 -10.27 10.62
C LEU A 81 -13.54 -10.28 11.36
N ILE A 82 -12.45 -10.32 10.60
CA ILE A 82 -11.08 -10.33 11.11
C ILE A 82 -10.64 -8.88 11.36
N LEU A 83 -9.84 -8.67 12.41
CA LEU A 83 -9.23 -7.37 12.72
C LEU A 83 -8.54 -6.79 11.47
N LEU A 84 -9.12 -5.69 10.97
CA LEU A 84 -8.58 -4.88 9.91
C LEU A 84 -8.02 -3.60 10.51
N GLU A 85 -6.74 -3.37 10.28
CA GLU A 85 -6.09 -2.09 10.60
C GLU A 85 -5.84 -1.35 9.29
N LEU A 86 -6.59 -0.28 9.09
CA LEU A 86 -6.50 0.57 7.90
C LEU A 86 -5.63 1.77 8.22
N ASN A 87 -4.53 1.93 7.49
CA ASN A 87 -3.57 3.00 7.71
C ASN A 87 -3.32 3.77 6.41
N LYS A 88 -3.58 5.08 6.41
CA LYS A 88 -3.20 5.96 5.30
C LYS A 88 -1.69 6.25 5.40
N ILE A 89 -0.93 5.77 4.42
CA ILE A 89 0.54 5.84 4.46
C ILE A 89 1.13 6.96 3.60
N ALA A 90 0.38 7.43 2.60
CA ALA A 90 0.83 8.47 1.67
C ALA A 90 -0.03 9.73 1.81
N LEU A 91 0.64 10.88 1.66
CA LEU A 91 0.07 12.22 1.83
C LEU A 91 -0.67 12.41 3.15
N THR A 92 -0.06 11.99 4.26
CA THR A 92 -0.52 12.43 5.59
C THR A 92 -0.27 13.93 5.77
N SER A 93 -0.98 14.58 6.69
CA SER A 93 -0.79 16.01 6.95
C SER A 93 0.66 16.38 7.31
N ASP A 94 1.37 15.51 8.04
CA ASP A 94 2.80 15.66 8.35
C ASP A 94 3.66 15.57 7.08
N GLN A 95 3.41 14.59 6.21
CA GLN A 95 4.13 14.43 4.96
C GLN A 95 3.92 15.62 4.03
N VAL A 96 2.68 16.09 3.87
CA VAL A 96 2.35 17.27 3.06
C VAL A 96 3.10 18.50 3.56
N SER A 97 3.10 18.73 4.87
CA SER A 97 3.79 19.87 5.49
C SER A 97 5.31 19.81 5.32
N ARG A 98 5.91 18.62 5.38
CA ARG A 98 7.36 18.43 5.33
C ARG A 98 7.93 18.38 3.91
N LEU A 99 7.21 17.75 2.99
CA LEU A 99 7.68 17.55 1.61
C LEU A 99 7.53 18.81 0.75
N GLY A 100 6.75 19.80 1.21
CA GLY A 100 6.58 21.07 0.48
C GLY A 100 5.97 20.86 -0.91
N LEU A 101 5.08 19.87 -1.03
CA LEU A 101 4.43 19.50 -2.30
C LEU A 101 3.54 20.64 -2.79
N PRO A 102 3.40 20.84 -4.11
CA PRO A 102 2.62 21.93 -4.68
C PRO A 102 1.14 21.80 -4.27
N PRO A 103 0.61 22.74 -3.47
CA PRO A 103 -0.76 22.63 -3.01
C PRO A 103 -1.75 23.20 -4.03
N MET A 104 -2.98 22.72 -3.96
CA MET A 104 -4.10 23.24 -4.73
C MET A 104 -5.25 23.64 -3.80
N PRO A 105 -6.12 24.58 -4.19
CA PRO A 105 -7.28 24.92 -3.38
C PRO A 105 -8.31 23.79 -3.39
N ALA A 106 -8.78 23.40 -2.20
CA ALA A 106 -9.86 22.44 -2.04
C ALA A 106 -11.17 22.95 -2.67
N LYS A 107 -11.94 22.03 -3.26
CA LYS A 107 -13.28 22.35 -3.78
C LYS A 107 -14.26 22.58 -2.63
N LYS A 108 -14.64 23.84 -2.40
CA LYS A 108 -15.61 24.23 -1.36
C LYS A 108 -17.01 23.61 -1.53
N SER A 109 -17.34 23.13 -2.73
CA SER A 109 -18.59 22.44 -3.03
C SER A 109 -18.61 20.98 -2.56
N ASP A 110 -17.47 20.41 -2.15
CA ASP A 110 -17.44 19.06 -1.62
C ASP A 110 -18.17 19.02 -0.26
N PRO A 111 -19.15 18.12 -0.05
CA PRO A 111 -19.87 18.03 1.21
C PRO A 111 -18.97 17.71 2.42
N ARG A 112 -17.76 17.21 2.19
CA ARG A 112 -16.76 16.89 3.22
C ARG A 112 -15.79 18.05 3.48
N TYR A 113 -15.86 19.13 2.70
CA TYR A 113 -14.93 20.26 2.76
C TYR A 113 -14.85 20.88 4.16
N GLU A 114 -15.96 21.15 4.82
CA GLU A 114 -15.94 21.85 6.12
C GLU A 114 -15.15 21.07 7.17
N LYS A 115 -15.35 19.75 7.24
CA LYS A 115 -14.62 18.87 8.18
C LYS A 115 -13.13 18.82 7.86
N PHE A 116 -12.79 18.73 6.57
CA PHE A 116 -11.40 18.76 6.12
C PHE A 116 -10.74 20.10 6.47
N ALA A 117 -11.39 21.21 6.13
CA ALA A 117 -10.86 22.56 6.34
C ALA A 117 -10.63 22.90 7.81
N GLN A 118 -11.49 22.42 8.70
CA GLN A 118 -11.30 22.57 10.15
C GLN A 118 -10.08 21.80 10.67
N SER A 119 -9.73 20.68 10.04
CA SER A 119 -8.65 19.79 10.49
C SER A 119 -7.30 20.13 9.86
N PHE A 120 -7.32 20.54 8.58
CA PHE A 120 -6.14 20.58 7.71
C PHE A 120 -5.98 21.88 6.92
N GLY A 121 -6.97 22.77 6.93
CA GLY A 121 -7.00 23.97 6.10
C GLY A 121 -7.56 23.71 4.70
N ASP A 122 -7.37 24.67 3.79
CA ASP A 122 -8.04 24.67 2.47
C ASP A 122 -7.14 24.20 1.31
N GLN A 123 -5.98 23.64 1.62
CA GLN A 123 -5.02 23.14 0.65
C GLN A 123 -5.12 21.63 0.50
N VAL A 124 -5.06 21.15 -0.74
CA VAL A 124 -5.08 19.74 -1.12
C VAL A 124 -3.84 19.39 -1.93
N VAL A 125 -3.45 18.11 -1.89
CA VAL A 125 -2.31 17.58 -2.65
C VAL A 125 -2.71 16.25 -3.27
N GLU A 126 -2.40 16.05 -4.55
CA GLU A 126 -2.64 14.79 -5.25
C GLU A 126 -1.42 13.86 -5.16
N LEU A 127 -1.65 12.55 -5.20
CA LEU A 127 -0.59 11.53 -5.15
C LEU A 127 0.43 11.66 -6.28
N ASP A 128 0.02 12.18 -7.44
CA ASP A 128 0.92 12.42 -8.57
C ASP A 128 1.93 13.55 -8.35
N ALA A 129 1.71 14.38 -7.32
CA ALA A 129 2.68 15.38 -6.90
C ALA A 129 3.85 14.77 -6.12
N LEU A 130 3.76 13.50 -5.67
CA LEU A 130 4.86 12.84 -4.97
C LEU A 130 6.00 12.52 -5.94
N PRO A 131 7.24 12.94 -5.61
CA PRO A 131 8.43 12.48 -6.33
C PRO A 131 8.53 10.94 -6.28
N PRO A 132 9.01 10.28 -7.34
CA PRO A 132 9.17 8.81 -7.37
C PRO A 132 9.97 8.25 -6.19
N ASP A 133 11.07 8.91 -5.81
CA ASP A 133 11.92 8.48 -4.70
C ASP A 133 11.18 8.56 -3.35
N ASP A 134 10.34 9.58 -3.16
CA ASP A 134 9.52 9.72 -1.96
C ASP A 134 8.39 8.68 -1.94
N LEU A 135 7.76 8.42 -3.08
CA LEU A 135 6.74 7.37 -3.21
C LEU A 135 7.32 6.00 -2.85
N GLU A 136 8.49 5.67 -3.40
CA GLU A 136 9.20 4.43 -3.08
C GLU A 136 9.50 4.34 -1.59
N ARG A 137 10.11 5.39 -1.03
CA ARG A 137 10.48 5.45 0.39
C ARG A 137 9.28 5.30 1.32
N ILE A 138 8.17 5.99 1.03
CA ILE A 138 6.94 5.92 1.84
C ILE A 138 6.42 4.48 1.87
N VAL A 139 6.33 3.84 0.70
CA VAL A 139 5.72 2.52 0.56
C VAL A 139 6.63 1.43 1.13
N SER A 140 7.93 1.46 0.82
CA SER A 140 8.88 0.49 1.36
C SER A 140 8.94 0.57 2.88
N THR A 141 9.06 1.77 3.45
CA THR A 141 9.12 1.97 4.91
C THR A 141 7.86 1.43 5.58
N ALA A 142 6.68 1.73 5.05
CA ALA A 142 5.41 1.27 5.63
C ALA A 142 5.25 -0.26 5.59
N ILE A 143 5.78 -0.93 4.56
CA ILE A 143 5.80 -2.39 4.51
C ILE A 143 6.82 -2.96 5.50
N GLU A 144 8.04 -2.41 5.51
CA GLU A 144 9.14 -2.88 6.34
C GLU A 144 8.88 -2.74 7.84
N GLU A 145 8.14 -1.72 8.27
CA GLU A 145 7.71 -1.55 9.66
C GLU A 145 6.76 -2.68 10.15
N LEU A 146 6.15 -3.41 9.21
CA LEU A 146 5.26 -4.54 9.52
C LEU A 146 5.95 -5.90 9.42
N ILE A 147 7.20 -5.92 8.96
CA ILE A 147 7.99 -7.13 8.83
C ILE A 147 8.86 -7.27 10.09
N ASP A 148 8.80 -8.45 10.72
CA ASP A 148 9.79 -8.82 11.72
C ASP A 148 11.16 -8.94 11.04
N ARG A 149 12.02 -7.94 11.28
CA ARG A 149 13.32 -7.81 10.61
C ARG A 149 14.25 -8.98 10.92
N ASP A 150 14.18 -9.55 12.12
CA ASP A 150 15.05 -10.66 12.50
C ASP A 150 14.63 -11.95 11.78
N ALA A 151 13.32 -12.20 11.70
CA ALA A 151 12.77 -13.30 10.92
C ALA A 151 13.07 -13.12 9.41
N TRP A 152 12.92 -11.91 8.89
CA TRP A 152 13.19 -11.60 7.49
C TRP A 152 14.65 -11.77 7.09
N ASN A 153 15.58 -11.25 7.89
CA ASN A 153 17.01 -11.39 7.62
C ASN A 153 17.46 -12.86 7.66
N THR A 154 16.88 -13.65 8.58
CA THR A 154 17.16 -15.09 8.67
C THR A 154 16.73 -15.83 7.39
N GLU A 155 15.53 -15.54 6.87
CA GLU A 155 15.03 -16.14 5.64
C GLU A 155 15.82 -15.68 4.39
N ILE A 156 16.24 -14.42 4.34
CA ILE A 156 17.11 -13.93 3.25
C ILE A 156 18.45 -14.67 3.24
N GLU A 157 19.09 -14.84 4.39
CA GLU A 157 20.38 -15.52 4.46
C GLU A 157 20.25 -17.00 4.06
N LYS A 158 19.16 -17.66 4.50
CA LYS A 158 18.86 -19.02 4.09
C LYS A 158 18.62 -19.15 2.58
N ALA A 159 17.80 -18.27 2.00
CA ALA A 159 17.53 -18.27 0.55
C ALA A 159 18.80 -18.00 -0.28
N LYS A 160 19.71 -17.17 0.24
CA LYS A 160 21.02 -16.93 -0.37
C LYS A 160 21.90 -18.18 -0.34
N GLN A 161 21.98 -18.87 0.79
CA GLN A 161 22.72 -20.13 0.93
C GLN A 161 22.18 -21.22 -0.01
N GLU A 162 20.85 -21.38 -0.06
CA GLU A 162 20.19 -22.34 -0.96
C GLU A 162 20.49 -22.02 -2.44
N ARG A 163 20.50 -20.74 -2.81
CA ARG A 163 20.85 -20.31 -4.17
C ARG A 163 22.32 -20.59 -4.51
N GLU A 164 23.24 -20.30 -3.59
CA GLU A 164 24.67 -20.58 -3.77
C GLU A 164 24.96 -22.09 -3.86
N GLU A 165 24.25 -22.91 -3.10
CA GLU A 165 24.37 -24.37 -3.17
C GLU A 165 23.81 -24.91 -4.49
N ALA A 166 22.63 -24.44 -4.92
CA ALA A 166 22.06 -24.82 -6.20
C ALA A 166 22.98 -24.44 -7.37
N GLN A 167 23.59 -23.25 -7.32
CA GLN A 167 24.52 -22.79 -8.34
C GLN A 167 25.78 -23.66 -8.40
N ARG A 168 26.38 -23.98 -7.25
CA ARG A 168 27.51 -24.92 -7.18
C ARG A 168 27.17 -26.29 -7.74
N ARG A 169 25.98 -26.82 -7.41
CA ARG A 169 25.53 -28.13 -7.91
C ARG A 169 25.38 -28.15 -9.44
N ILE A 170 24.92 -27.05 -10.00
CA ILE A 170 24.80 -26.89 -11.46
C ILE A 170 26.20 -26.85 -12.09
N GLU A 171 27.13 -26.10 -11.52
CA GLU A 171 28.53 -26.05 -12.00
C GLU A 171 29.19 -27.43 -11.96
N GLU A 172 29.09 -28.16 -10.85
CA GLU A 172 29.63 -29.51 -10.70
C GLU A 172 29.06 -30.50 -11.75
N LEU A 173 27.78 -30.38 -12.08
CA LEU A 173 27.13 -31.22 -13.09
C LEU A 173 27.58 -30.88 -14.52
N LEU A 174 27.85 -29.60 -14.80
CA LEU A 174 28.36 -29.16 -16.10
C LEU A 174 29.80 -29.65 -16.31
N ASP A 175 30.64 -29.57 -15.28
CA ASP A 175 32.03 -30.05 -15.32
C ASP A 175 32.14 -31.58 -15.53
N GLN A 176 31.12 -32.35 -15.13
CA GLN A 176 31.08 -33.81 -15.34
C GLN A 176 30.63 -34.22 -16.75
N LEU A 177 30.11 -33.29 -17.55
CA LEU A 177 29.65 -33.52 -18.92
C LEU A 177 30.70 -33.16 -19.99
N GLU A 178 31.78 -32.48 -19.60
CA GLU A 178 32.97 -32.23 -20.43
C GLU A 178 34.01 -33.37 -20.34
#